data_AF-A0A532CSP1-F1
#
_entry.id   AF-A0A532CSP1-F1
#
_cell.length_a   1.000
_cell.length_b   1.000
_cell.length_c   1.000
_cell.angle_alpha   90.00
_cell.angle_beta   90.00
_cell.angle_gamma   90.00
#
_symmetry.space_group_name_H-M   'P 1'
#
loop_
_entity.id
_entity.type
_entity.pdbx_description
1 polymer ?
#
loop_
_entity_poly.entity_id
_entity_poly.type
_entity_poly.pdbx_seq_one_letter_code
_entity_poly.pdbx_strand_id
1 'polypeptide(L)'
;MAPVGEAVYSQAVQPLLAEQISYEEAWTKGIQPIRAFMLKQVRDKDLELFIDLSKRPKPATIDEVPIHVVIPAYILSELRIAFQIGFLIYIPFLIIDMVVASILMSMGMMLLPPAMISLPFKLILFVLADGWNLVIGSLVKSFQ
;
A
#
# COMPACT_ATOMS: atom_id res chain seq x y z
N MET A 1 2.60 8.18 7.74
CA MET A 1 2.91 9.48 7.11
C MET A 1 3.16 10.63 8.08
N ALA A 2 2.69 10.59 9.35
CA ALA A 2 2.92 11.67 10.32
C ALA A 2 4.36 12.26 10.36
N PRO A 3 5.45 11.46 10.48
CA PRO A 3 6.80 12.02 10.53
C PRO A 3 7.24 12.69 9.20
N VAL A 4 6.76 12.17 8.07
CA VAL A 4 7.04 12.77 6.75
C VAL A 4 6.30 14.10 6.62
N GLY A 5 5.03 14.15 7.02
CA GLY A 5 4.22 15.36 6.98
C GLY A 5 4.79 16.45 7.90
N GLU A 6 5.26 16.08 9.09
CA GLU A 6 5.92 17.00 10.02
C GLU A 6 7.21 17.58 9.43
N ALA A 7 8.05 16.73 8.81
CA ALA A 7 9.26 17.20 8.14
C ALA A 7 8.94 18.16 6.98
N VAL A 8 7.93 17.87 6.15
CA VAL A 8 7.48 18.78 5.09
C VAL A 8 6.98 20.10 5.68
N TYR A 9 6.20 20.03 6.76
CA TYR A 9 5.66 21.22 7.40
C TYR A 9 6.76 22.12 7.95
N SER A 10 7.69 21.57 8.73
CA SER A 10 8.76 22.35 9.37
C SER A 10 9.80 22.87 8.37
N GLN A 11 10.10 22.11 7.31
CA GLN A 11 11.18 22.44 6.38
C GLN A 11 10.73 23.26 5.16
N ALA A 12 9.45 23.18 4.78
CA ALA A 12 8.93 23.84 3.58
C ALA A 12 7.72 24.74 3.86
N VAL A 13 6.68 24.25 4.52
CA VAL A 13 5.42 25.01 4.68
C VAL A 13 5.60 26.19 5.63
N GLN A 14 6.15 25.96 6.83
CA GLN A 14 6.31 27.00 7.84
C GLN A 14 7.26 28.13 7.38
N PRO A 15 8.43 27.86 6.79
CA PRO A 15 9.31 28.92 6.29
C PRO A 15 8.72 29.67 5.08
N LEU A 16 7.95 28.98 4.22
CA LEU A 16 7.26 29.62 3.10
C LEU A 16 6.18 30.62 3.58
N LEU A 17 5.37 30.21 4.56
CA LEU A 17 4.36 31.08 5.17
C LEU A 17 4.96 32.25 5.93
N ALA A 18 6.17 32.09 6.46
CA ALA A 18 6.94 33.14 7.09
C ALA A 18 7.73 34.00 6.07
N GLU A 19 7.53 33.79 4.77
CA GLU A 19 8.23 34.48 3.66
C GLU A 19 9.78 34.37 3.74
N GLN A 20 10.29 33.33 4.41
CA GLN A 20 11.73 33.11 4.61
C GLN A 20 12.39 32.39 3.43
N ILE A 21 11.60 31.67 2.63
CA ILE A 21 12.06 30.92 1.46
C ILE A 21 11.15 31.18 0.27
N SER A 22 11.69 31.02 -0.93
CA SER A 22 10.89 31.12 -2.16
C SER A 22 10.05 29.86 -2.38
N TYR A 23 9.05 29.94 -3.27
CA TYR A 23 8.26 28.78 -3.69
C TYR A 23 9.10 27.65 -4.26
N GLU A 24 10.16 27.97 -5.01
CA GLU A 24 11.04 26.99 -5.64
C GLU A 24 11.90 26.25 -4.60
N GLU A 25 12.38 26.98 -3.59
CA GLU A 25 13.13 26.41 -2.48
C GLU A 25 12.22 25.56 -1.57
N ALA A 26 11.00 26.03 -1.31
CA ALA A 26 9.98 25.28 -0.57
C ALA A 26 9.61 23.97 -1.29
N TRP A 27 9.47 23.99 -2.62
CA TRP A 27 9.24 22.78 -3.42
C TRP A 27 10.40 21.78 -3.28
N THR A 28 11.63 22.27 -3.42
CA THR A 28 12.83 21.42 -3.36
C THR A 28 13.01 20.81 -1.97
N LYS A 29 12.80 21.58 -0.89
CA LYS A 29 12.88 21.09 0.49
C LYS A 29 11.71 20.18 0.85
N GLY A 30 10.49 20.50 0.40
CA GLY A 30 9.29 19.73 0.72
C GLY A 30 9.26 18.36 0.03
N ILE A 31 9.83 18.24 -1.17
CA ILE A 31 9.81 16.96 -1.91
C ILE A 31 10.82 15.94 -1.40
N GLN A 32 11.92 16.39 -0.78
CA GLN A 32 12.98 15.56 -0.21
C GLN A 32 12.48 14.49 0.78
N PRO A 33 11.75 14.83 1.87
CA PRO A 33 11.27 13.83 2.84
C PRO A 33 10.26 12.86 2.23
N ILE A 34 9.40 13.33 1.31
CA ILE A 34 8.44 12.48 0.60
C ILE A 34 9.17 11.48 -0.29
N ARG A 35 10.19 11.96 -1.02
CA ARG A 35 11.00 11.14 -1.89
C ARG A 35 11.79 10.09 -1.11
N ALA A 36 12.43 10.48 -0.01
CA ALA A 36 13.15 9.55 0.87
C ALA A 36 12.22 8.45 1.40
N PHE A 37 10.99 8.82 1.79
CA PHE A 37 9.98 7.85 2.20
C PHE A 37 9.62 6.87 1.07
N MET A 38 9.33 7.37 -0.13
CA MET A 38 8.99 6.50 -1.27
C MET A 38 10.14 5.55 -1.62
N LEU A 39 11.38 6.07 -1.70
CA LEU A 39 12.55 5.26 -2.02
C LEU A 39 12.81 4.14 -1.00
N LYS A 40 12.45 4.33 0.28
CA LYS A 40 12.53 3.27 1.29
C LYS A 40 11.55 2.11 1.03
N GLN A 41 10.40 2.40 0.42
CA GLN A 41 9.33 1.40 0.18
C GLN A 41 9.39 0.78 -1.22
N VAL A 42 9.98 1.49 -2.19
CA VAL A 42 10.11 0.99 -3.56
C VAL A 42 11.02 -0.23 -3.58
N ARG A 43 10.63 -1.27 -4.31
CA ARG A 43 11.50 -2.41 -4.58
C ARG A 43 12.53 -2.05 -5.64
N ASP A 44 13.80 -2.44 -5.46
CA ASP A 44 14.88 -2.19 -6.42
C ASP A 44 14.51 -2.60 -7.85
N LYS A 45 13.86 -3.76 -8.01
CA LYS A 45 13.41 -4.26 -9.32
C LYS A 45 12.36 -3.36 -10.00
N ASP A 46 11.44 -2.79 -9.21
CA ASP A 46 10.41 -1.91 -9.75
C ASP A 46 11.01 -0.54 -10.09
N LEU A 47 11.97 -0.07 -9.28
CA LEU A 47 12.72 1.15 -9.58
C LEU A 47 13.54 1.00 -10.87
N GLU A 48 14.27 -0.11 -11.00
CA GLU A 48 15.09 -0.43 -12.18
C GLU A 48 14.25 -0.46 -13.46
N LEU A 49 13.07 -1.08 -13.42
CA LEU A 49 12.13 -1.09 -14.54
C LEU A 49 11.81 0.33 -15.03
N PHE A 50 11.47 1.25 -14.11
CA PHE A 50 11.13 2.62 -14.50
C PHE A 50 12.35 3.46 -14.88
N ILE A 51 13.53 3.17 -14.33
CA ILE A 51 14.80 3.78 -14.80
C ILE A 51 15.06 3.37 -16.25
N ASP A 52 14.95 2.09 -16.57
CA ASP A 52 15.18 1.58 -17.93
C ASP A 52 14.15 2.14 -18.93
N LEU A 53 12.87 2.24 -18.51
CA LEU A 53 11.81 2.86 -19.32
C LEU A 53 12.01 4.37 -19.55
N SER A 54 12.71 5.07 -18.64
CA SER A 54 12.95 6.50 -18.75
C SER A 54 13.92 6.88 -19.88
N LYS A 55 14.65 5.89 -20.45
CA LYS A 55 15.68 6.08 -21.50
C LYS A 55 16.74 7.13 -21.17
N ARG A 56 16.96 7.42 -19.89
CA ARG A 56 17.97 8.37 -19.41
C ARG A 56 19.24 7.64 -18.97
N PRO A 57 20.37 8.36 -18.83
CA PRO A 57 21.56 7.79 -18.23
C PRO A 57 21.21 7.20 -16.87
N LYS A 58 21.70 5.98 -16.59
CA LYS A 58 21.49 5.36 -15.27
C LYS A 58 22.09 6.30 -14.21
N PRO A 59 21.31 6.71 -13.19
CA PRO A 59 21.81 7.55 -12.11
C PRO A 59 22.97 6.87 -11.39
N ALA A 60 23.94 7.62 -10.91
CA ALA A 60 25.06 7.06 -10.15
C ALA A 60 24.61 6.64 -8.74
N THR A 61 23.60 7.32 -8.22
CA THR A 61 23.02 7.08 -6.89
C THR A 61 21.50 7.04 -6.94
N ILE A 62 20.88 6.35 -5.97
CA ILE A 62 19.42 6.28 -5.81
C ILE A 62 18.83 7.68 -5.57
N ASP A 63 19.61 8.57 -4.95
CA ASP A 63 19.26 9.97 -4.66
C ASP A 63 19.28 10.90 -5.89
N GLU A 64 19.76 10.42 -7.04
CA GLU A 64 19.68 11.15 -8.32
C GLU A 64 18.45 10.77 -9.16
N VAL A 65 17.73 9.71 -8.80
CA VAL A 65 16.55 9.25 -9.55
C VAL A 65 15.44 10.32 -9.58
N PRO A 66 15.04 10.85 -10.75
CA PRO A 66 14.03 11.90 -10.80
C PRO A 66 12.69 11.49 -10.20
N ILE A 67 11.99 12.43 -9.55
CA ILE A 67 10.74 12.15 -8.83
C ILE A 67 9.64 11.53 -9.71
N HIS A 68 9.58 11.89 -10.99
CA HIS A 68 8.62 11.33 -11.95
C HIS A 68 8.90 9.87 -12.34
N VAL A 69 10.08 9.34 -11.99
CA VAL A 69 10.43 7.92 -12.08
C VAL A 69 10.12 7.22 -10.75
N VAL A 70 10.43 7.87 -9.63
CA VAL A 70 10.19 7.33 -8.28
C VAL A 70 8.70 7.11 -8.00
N ILE A 71 7.84 8.09 -8.32
CA ILE A 71 6.39 8.00 -8.05
C ILE A 71 5.74 6.77 -8.70
N PRO A 72 5.86 6.53 -10.03
CA PRO A 72 5.24 5.36 -10.64
C PRO A 72 5.86 4.04 -10.17
N ALA A 73 7.18 4.00 -9.88
CA ALA A 73 7.83 2.83 -9.31
C ALA A 73 7.30 2.50 -7.90
N TYR A 74 7.09 3.53 -7.07
CA TYR A 74 6.47 3.40 -5.75
C TYR A 74 5.05 2.86 -5.86
N ILE A 75 4.22 3.45 -6.73
CA ILE A 75 2.83 3.01 -6.94
C ILE A 75 2.79 1.54 -7.36
N LEU A 76 3.67 1.11 -8.29
CA LEU A 76 3.74 -0.29 -8.71
C LEU A 76 4.13 -1.22 -7.55
N SER A 77 5.11 -0.81 -6.74
CA SER A 77 5.56 -1.57 -5.56
C SER A 77 4.43 -1.74 -4.55
N GLU A 78 3.74 -0.64 -4.23
CA GLU A 78 2.61 -0.61 -3.29
C GLU A 78 1.42 -1.42 -3.79
N LEU A 79 1.07 -1.34 -5.07
CA LEU A 79 -0.01 -2.15 -5.64
C LEU A 79 0.29 -3.63 -5.47
N ARG A 80 1.53 -4.06 -5.71
CA ARG A 80 1.92 -5.46 -5.53
C ARG A 80 1.77 -5.90 -4.08
N ILE A 81 2.24 -5.09 -3.13
CA ILE A 81 2.10 -5.36 -1.69
C ILE A 81 0.62 -5.43 -1.31
N ALA A 82 -0.20 -4.49 -1.79
CA ALA A 82 -1.65 -4.46 -1.54
C ALA A 82 -2.35 -5.73 -2.06
N PHE A 83 -2.00 -6.20 -3.25
CA PHE A 83 -2.53 -7.47 -3.80
C PHE A 83 -2.09 -8.68 -2.97
N GLN A 84 -0.85 -8.71 -2.48
CA GLN A 84 -0.37 -9.79 -1.61
C GLN A 84 -1.13 -9.82 -0.28
N ILE A 85 -1.28 -8.66 0.36
CA ILE A 85 -2.06 -8.52 1.61
C ILE A 85 -3.52 -8.91 1.38
N GLY A 86 -4.15 -8.38 0.33
CA GLY A 86 -5.53 -8.71 -0.02
C GLY A 86 -5.73 -10.20 -0.28
N PHE A 87 -4.80 -10.84 -0.98
CA PHE A 87 -4.82 -12.29 -1.21
C PHE A 87 -4.74 -13.07 0.10
N LEU A 88 -3.80 -12.73 0.98
CA LEU A 88 -3.63 -13.41 2.28
C LEU A 88 -4.86 -13.26 3.17
N ILE A 89 -5.48 -12.08 3.20
CA ILE A 89 -6.74 -11.83 3.93
C ILE A 89 -7.89 -12.65 3.33
N TYR A 90 -7.90 -12.87 2.01
CA TYR A 90 -8.98 -13.56 1.31
C TYR A 90 -9.01 -15.08 1.56
N ILE A 91 -7.84 -15.72 1.76
CA ILE A 91 -7.71 -17.18 1.96
C ILE A 91 -8.70 -17.76 2.99
N PRO A 92 -8.80 -17.27 4.25
CA PRO A 92 -9.72 -17.84 5.23
C PRO A 92 -11.19 -17.76 4.80
N PHE A 93 -11.58 -16.69 4.10
CA PHE A 93 -12.95 -16.54 3.61
C PHE A 93 -13.26 -17.49 2.45
N LEU A 94 -12.27 -17.72 1.58
CA LEU A 94 -12.39 -18.71 0.50
C LEU A 94 -12.58 -20.13 1.06
N ILE A 95 -11.88 -20.47 2.14
CA ILE A 95 -12.05 -21.76 2.82
C ILE A 95 -13.49 -21.89 3.35
N ILE A 96 -14.05 -20.85 3.98
CA ILE A 96 -15.45 -20.85 4.43
C ILE A 96 -16.40 -21.07 3.25
N ASP A 97 -16.19 -20.36 2.13
CA ASP A 97 -17.05 -20.51 0.95
C ASP A 97 -17.03 -21.93 0.40
N MET A 98 -15.85 -22.54 0.29
CA MET A 98 -15.71 -23.91 -0.20
C MET A 98 -16.37 -24.92 0.73
N VAL A 99 -16.20 -24.76 2.05
CA VAL A 99 -16.81 -25.65 3.05
C VAL A 99 -18.33 -25.53 3.03
N VAL A 100 -18.87 -24.31 3.07
CA VAL A 100 -20.33 -24.07 3.03
C VAL A 100 -20.94 -24.61 1.73
N ALA A 101 -20.29 -24.38 0.59
CA ALA A 101 -20.74 -24.91 -0.69
C ALA A 101 -20.77 -26.45 -0.71
N SER A 102 -19.72 -27.12 -0.19
CA SER A 102 -19.68 -28.58 -0.12
C SER A 102 -20.78 -29.17 0.78
N ILE A 103 -21.10 -28.52 1.91
CA ILE A 103 -22.14 -28.97 2.83
C ILE A 103 -23.53 -28.80 2.19
N LEU A 104 -23.81 -27.65 1.57
CA LEU A 104 -25.08 -27.41 0.88
C LEU A 104 -25.31 -28.40 -0.27
N MET A 105 -24.27 -28.67 -1.06
CA MET A 105 -24.32 -29.68 -2.12
C MET A 105 -24.60 -31.08 -1.55
N SER A 106 -23.97 -31.44 -0.42
CA SER A 106 -24.21 -32.72 0.26
C SER A 106 -25.64 -32.87 0.79
N MET A 107 -26.32 -31.77 1.14
CA MET A 107 -27.72 -31.79 1.57
C MET A 107 -28.73 -31.78 0.41
N GLY A 108 -28.27 -31.73 -0.85
CA GLY A 108 -29.12 -31.62 -2.03
C GLY A 108 -29.73 -30.23 -2.24
N MET A 109 -29.29 -29.20 -1.48
CA MET A 109 -29.80 -27.84 -1.59
C MET A 109 -29.09 -27.06 -2.71
N MET A 110 -29.28 -27.47 -3.97
CA MET A 110 -28.61 -26.86 -5.12
C MET A 110 -29.10 -25.44 -5.47
N LEU A 111 -30.32 -25.09 -5.05
CA LEU A 111 -30.97 -23.82 -5.41
C LEU A 111 -30.63 -22.66 -4.46
N LEU A 112 -30.07 -22.94 -3.29
CA LEU A 112 -29.69 -21.90 -2.34
C LEU A 112 -28.29 -21.37 -2.69
N PRO A 113 -28.12 -20.04 -2.88
CA PRO A 113 -26.82 -19.46 -3.17
C PRO A 113 -25.86 -19.67 -1.99
N PRO A 114 -24.74 -20.41 -2.13
CA PRO A 114 -23.83 -20.67 -1.01
C PRO A 114 -23.25 -19.40 -0.39
N ALA A 115 -23.08 -18.34 -1.19
CA ALA A 115 -22.59 -17.04 -0.75
C ALA A 115 -23.49 -16.36 0.30
N MET A 116 -24.82 -16.54 0.20
CA MET A 116 -25.76 -15.97 1.17
C MET A 116 -25.66 -16.67 2.53
N ILE A 117 -25.41 -17.99 2.50
CA ILE A 117 -25.25 -18.81 3.69
C ILE A 117 -23.88 -18.59 4.33
N SER A 118 -22.81 -18.42 3.53
CA SER A 118 -21.45 -18.23 4.03
C SER A 118 -21.21 -16.86 4.65
N LEU A 119 -21.91 -15.82 4.20
CA LEU A 119 -21.77 -14.43 4.68
C LEU A 119 -21.79 -14.29 6.22
N PRO A 120 -22.79 -14.78 6.97
CA PRO A 120 -22.81 -14.67 8.44
C PRO A 120 -21.60 -15.37 9.08
N PHE A 121 -21.16 -16.52 8.57
CA PHE A 121 -19.97 -17.21 9.10
C PHE A 121 -18.69 -16.41 8.89
N LYS A 122 -18.55 -15.75 7.73
CA LYS A 122 -17.42 -14.86 7.46
C LYS A 122 -17.39 -13.68 8.44
N LEU A 123 -18.55 -13.06 8.68
CA LEU A 123 -18.66 -11.96 9.62
C LEU A 123 -18.33 -12.39 11.05
N ILE A 124 -18.83 -13.55 11.48
CA ILE A 124 -18.51 -14.13 12.80
C ILE A 124 -17.00 -14.39 12.90
N LEU A 125 -16.39 -15.07 11.92
CA LEU A 125 -14.96 -15.33 11.92
C LEU A 125 -14.17 -14.03 12.02
N PHE A 126 -14.53 -13.03 11.22
CA PHE A 126 -13.82 -11.75 11.17
C PHE A 126 -13.90 -10.99 12.49
N VAL A 127 -15.07 -10.99 13.16
CA VAL A 127 -15.23 -10.35 14.47
C VAL A 127 -14.52 -11.14 15.57
N LEU A 128 -14.63 -12.47 15.58
CA LEU A 128 -14.00 -13.33 16.59
C LEU A 128 -12.47 -13.29 16.52
N ALA A 129 -11.92 -13.13 15.33
CA ALA A 129 -10.49 -12.99 15.11
C ALA A 129 -9.96 -11.58 15.36
N ASP A 130 -10.82 -10.63 15.77
CA ASP A 130 -10.48 -9.21 15.86
C ASP A 130 -9.88 -8.68 14.54
N GLY A 131 -10.56 -8.99 13.43
CA GLY A 131 -10.04 -8.84 12.08
C GLY A 131 -9.66 -7.42 11.71
N TRP A 132 -10.36 -6.40 12.23
CA TRP A 132 -9.99 -5.01 12.00
C TRP A 132 -8.61 -4.67 12.58
N ASN A 133 -8.33 -5.10 13.81
CA ASN A 133 -7.03 -4.87 14.43
C ASN A 133 -5.92 -5.65 13.72
N LEU A 134 -6.18 -6.88 13.28
CA LEU A 134 -5.22 -7.65 12.49
C LEU A 134 -4.90 -6.99 11.15
N VAL A 135 -5.93 -6.54 10.42
CA VAL A 135 -5.76 -5.90 9.10
C VAL A 135 -5.03 -4.57 9.24
N ILE A 136 -5.49 -3.68 10.12
CA ILE A 136 -4.85 -2.38 10.34
C ILE A 136 -3.43 -2.54 10.89
N GLY A 137 -3.23 -3.44 11.86
CA GLY A 137 -1.91 -3.74 12.41
C GLY A 137 -0.93 -4.26 11.37
N SER A 138 -1.39 -5.13 10.45
CA SER A 138 -0.56 -5.64 9.36
C SER A 138 -0.22 -4.55 8.34
N LEU A 139 -1.17 -3.67 8.01
CA LEU A 139 -0.94 -2.52 7.14
C LEU A 139 0.10 -1.56 7.73
N VAL A 140 -0.03 -1.20 9.02
CA VAL A 140 0.91 -0.28 9.68
C VAL A 140 2.31 -0.89 9.73
N LYS A 141 2.44 -2.18 10.06
CA LYS A 141 3.73 -2.89 10.07
C LYS A 141 4.36 -3.00 8.68
N SER A 142 3.56 -3.04 7.61
CA SER A 142 4.06 -3.10 6.24
C SER A 142 4.86 -1.85 5.82
N PHE A 143 4.63 -0.70 6.46
CA PHE A 143 5.34 0.55 6.15
C PHE A 143 6.57 0.81 7.05
N GLN A 144 6.84 -0.05 8.04
CA GLN A 144 7.98 0.07 8.96
C GLN A 144 9.22 -0.63 8.40
#